data_AF-A0A9P9CNY2-F1
#
_entry.id   AF-A0A9P9CNY2-F1
#
_cell.length_a   1.000
_cell.length_b   1.000
_cell.length_c   1.000
_cell.angle_alpha   90.00
_cell.angle_beta   90.00
_cell.angle_gamma   90.00
#
_symmetry.space_group_name_H-M   'P 1'
#
loop_
_entity.id
_entity.type
_entity.pdbx_description
1 polymer ?
#
loop_
_entity_poly.entity_id
_entity_poly.type
_entity_poly.pdbx_seq_one_letter_code
_entity_poly.pdbx_strand_id
1 'polypeptide(L)'
;MMLRAATRALAGTRPAALQRTYAFVSPTSGPPKPSIESLTDVYERTLGLLASGAFPADSVYRQSVAALTQRKLDTVRKAGADLTAVESALRSIGEIGQGGLTANEGIEGAFDTAQDELKLAESMAEWKAHEPLEEPAPERQWEYFK
;
A
#
# COMPACT_ATOMS: atom_id res chain seq x y z
N MET A 1 11.18 31.63 82.36
CA MET A 1 12.25 32.22 81.52
C MET A 1 12.87 31.09 80.71
N MET A 2 13.00 31.07 79.39
CA MET A 2 12.67 32.00 78.31
C MET A 2 12.52 31.19 77.01
N LEU A 3 11.54 31.61 76.20
CA LEU A 3 11.50 31.70 74.73
C LEU A 3 12.27 30.65 73.88
N ARG A 4 11.51 29.87 73.10
CA ARG A 4 11.96 29.35 71.80
C ARG A 4 11.27 30.16 70.70
N ALA A 5 12.07 30.87 69.90
CA ALA A 5 11.62 31.63 68.74
C ALA A 5 11.20 30.67 67.61
N ALA A 6 10.00 30.85 67.07
CA ALA A 6 9.51 30.17 65.88
C ALA A 6 9.58 31.13 64.68
N THR A 7 10.55 30.94 63.80
CA THR A 7 10.69 31.71 62.56
C THR A 7 9.69 31.18 61.53
N ARG A 8 8.64 31.94 61.23
CA ARG A 8 7.61 31.61 60.23
C ARG A 8 8.07 32.09 58.85
N ALA A 9 8.45 31.16 57.98
CA ALA A 9 8.70 31.45 56.57
C ALA A 9 7.36 31.58 55.81
N LEU A 10 7.16 32.72 55.15
CA LEU A 10 6.05 32.99 54.24
C LEU A 10 6.31 32.28 52.91
N ALA A 11 5.62 31.18 52.64
CA ALA A 11 5.61 30.54 51.33
C ALA A 11 4.52 31.20 50.46
N GLY A 12 4.95 31.98 49.47
CA GLY A 12 4.06 32.53 48.45
C GLY A 12 3.54 31.42 47.51
N THR A 13 2.22 31.30 47.39
CA THR A 13 1.57 30.42 46.42
C THR A 13 1.62 31.05 45.03
N ARG A 14 2.46 30.52 44.13
CA ARG A 14 2.34 30.78 42.68
C ARG A 14 1.13 29.99 42.15
N PRO A 15 0.20 30.59 41.41
CA PRO A 15 -0.87 29.82 40.77
C PRO A 15 -0.26 28.92 39.69
N ALA A 16 -0.59 27.62 39.77
CA ALA A 16 -0.22 26.62 38.79
C ALA A 16 -0.84 26.97 37.44
N ALA A 17 0.00 27.22 36.44
CA ALA A 17 -0.45 27.38 35.06
C ALA A 17 -1.11 26.08 34.61
N LEU A 18 -2.38 26.15 34.21
CA LEU A 18 -3.12 25.04 33.62
C LEU A 18 -2.44 24.65 32.30
N GLN A 19 -1.60 23.61 32.32
CA GLN A 19 -1.14 22.98 31.09
C GLN A 19 -2.32 22.22 30.50
N ARG A 20 -2.93 22.80 29.46
CA ARG A 20 -3.94 22.14 28.64
C ARG A 20 -3.28 20.96 27.94
N THR A 21 -3.47 19.75 28.49
CA THR A 21 -3.10 18.50 27.83
C THR A 21 -4.06 18.31 26.66
N TYR A 22 -3.60 18.64 25.46
CA TYR A 22 -4.26 18.15 24.26
C TYR A 22 -3.92 16.67 24.13
N ALA A 23 -4.81 15.80 24.62
CA ALA A 23 -4.76 14.40 24.25
C ALA A 23 -5.04 14.33 22.75
N PHE A 24 -4.01 14.03 21.95
CA PHE A 24 -4.15 13.68 20.55
C PHE A 24 -4.93 12.37 20.48
N VAL A 25 -6.24 12.46 20.24
CA VAL A 25 -7.06 11.29 19.92
C VAL A 25 -6.85 11.05 18.43
N SER A 26 -5.97 10.10 18.08
CA SER A 26 -5.92 9.56 16.72
C SER A 26 -7.32 9.06 16.36
N PRO A 27 -7.93 9.48 15.23
CA PRO A 27 -9.19 8.90 14.77
C PRO A 27 -8.93 7.44 14.37
N THR A 28 -9.26 6.47 15.23
CA THR A 28 -9.04 5.03 15.00
C THR A 28 -10.11 4.39 14.13
N SER A 29 -10.70 5.09 13.17
CA SER A 29 -11.64 4.48 12.20
C SER A 29 -11.11 4.57 10.77
N GLY A 30 -9.89 4.07 10.55
CA GLY A 30 -9.45 3.71 9.21
C GLY A 30 -10.27 2.52 8.67
N PRO A 31 -10.27 2.28 7.35
CA PRO A 31 -10.83 1.06 6.78
C PRO A 31 -10.21 -0.17 7.48
N PRO A 32 -10.95 -1.30 7.56
CA PRO A 32 -10.41 -2.51 8.15
C PRO A 32 -9.11 -2.90 7.43
N LYS A 33 -8.09 -3.24 8.22
CA LYS A 33 -6.79 -3.69 7.70
C LYS A 33 -7.01 -4.89 6.77
N PRO A 34 -6.41 -4.91 5.57
CA PRO A 34 -6.54 -6.03 4.65
C PRO A 34 -6.02 -7.34 5.27
N SER A 35 -6.74 -8.42 5.00
CA SER A 35 -6.38 -9.78 5.36
C SER A 35 -5.67 -10.49 4.20
N ILE A 36 -5.00 -11.62 4.50
CA ILE A 36 -4.41 -12.50 3.48
C ILE A 36 -5.47 -12.99 2.48
N GLU A 37 -6.68 -13.27 2.97
CA GLU A 37 -7.83 -13.65 2.14
C GLU A 37 -8.19 -12.51 1.18
N SER A 38 -8.35 -11.28 1.67
CA SER A 38 -8.66 -10.14 0.81
C SER A 38 -7.60 -9.88 -0.26
N LEU A 39 -6.31 -10.10 0.06
CA LEU A 39 -5.23 -9.99 -0.91
C LEU A 39 -5.32 -11.07 -2.00
N THR A 40 -5.58 -12.30 -1.57
CA THR A 40 -5.77 -13.46 -2.46
C THR A 40 -6.96 -13.22 -3.39
N ASP A 41 -8.07 -12.72 -2.87
CA ASP A 41 -9.27 -12.40 -3.64
C ASP A 41 -9.00 -11.37 -4.73
N VAL A 42 -8.22 -10.32 -4.43
CA VAL A 42 -7.86 -9.31 -5.44
C VAL A 42 -7.02 -9.92 -6.55
N TYR A 43 -6.01 -10.75 -6.22
CA TYR A 43 -5.21 -11.43 -7.24
C TYR A 43 -6.06 -12.37 -8.12
N GLU A 44 -6.98 -13.13 -7.52
CA GLU A 44 -7.87 -14.02 -8.27
C GLU A 44 -8.82 -13.23 -9.18
N ARG A 45 -9.36 -12.10 -8.71
CA ARG A 45 -10.18 -11.20 -9.54
C ARG A 45 -9.39 -10.64 -10.71
N THR A 46 -8.14 -10.22 -10.51
CA THR A 46 -7.27 -9.74 -11.60
C THR A 46 -7.04 -10.85 -12.62
N LEU A 47 -6.70 -12.07 -12.19
CA LEU A 47 -6.53 -13.21 -13.09
C LEU A 47 -7.82 -13.55 -13.85
N GLY A 48 -8.96 -13.51 -13.16
CA GLY A 48 -10.28 -13.73 -13.76
C GLY A 48 -10.62 -12.69 -14.83
N LEU A 49 -10.33 -11.41 -14.57
CA LEU A 49 -10.52 -10.33 -15.54
C LEU A 49 -9.64 -10.54 -16.77
N LEU A 50 -8.35 -10.87 -16.58
CA LEU A 50 -7.43 -11.17 -17.68
C LEU A 50 -7.86 -12.39 -18.51
N ALA A 51 -8.55 -13.35 -17.89
CA ALA A 51 -9.06 -14.56 -18.55
C ALA A 51 -10.46 -14.38 -19.17
N SER A 52 -11.19 -13.32 -18.84
CA SER A 52 -12.61 -13.11 -19.22
C SER A 52 -12.87 -12.95 -20.72
N GLY A 53 -11.82 -12.77 -21.53
CA GLY A 53 -11.90 -12.47 -22.96
C GLY A 53 -11.73 -10.99 -23.30
N ALA A 54 -11.61 -10.11 -22.31
CA ALA A 54 -11.29 -8.69 -22.50
C ALA A 54 -9.91 -8.44 -23.13
N PHE A 55 -9.00 -9.42 -23.03
CA PHE A 55 -7.65 -9.34 -23.56
C PHE A 55 -7.32 -10.54 -24.46
N PRO A 56 -6.76 -10.32 -25.66
CA PRO A 56 -6.21 -11.40 -26.49
C PRO A 56 -5.17 -12.23 -25.73
N ALA A 57 -5.09 -13.54 -26.02
CA ALA A 57 -4.18 -14.45 -25.32
C ALA A 57 -2.70 -14.18 -25.65
N ASP A 58 -2.44 -13.62 -26.81
CA ASP A 58 -1.14 -13.17 -27.31
C ASP A 58 -0.76 -11.75 -26.87
N SER A 59 -1.67 -11.04 -26.19
CA SER A 59 -1.37 -9.71 -25.65
C SER A 59 -0.24 -9.80 -24.62
N VAL A 60 0.84 -9.03 -24.87
CA VAL A 60 2.00 -8.93 -23.98
C VAL A 60 1.57 -8.47 -22.58
N TYR A 61 0.62 -7.52 -22.50
CA TYR A 61 0.08 -7.05 -21.22
C TYR A 61 -0.59 -8.18 -20.43
N ARG A 62 -1.46 -8.96 -21.08
CA ARG A 62 -2.12 -10.10 -20.43
C ARG A 62 -1.09 -11.12 -19.91
N GLN A 63 -0.11 -11.48 -20.72
CA GLN A 63 0.88 -12.49 -20.37
C GLN A 63 1.74 -12.05 -19.19
N SER A 64 2.21 -10.79 -19.21
CA SER A 64 3.08 -10.26 -18.15
C SER A 64 2.34 -10.13 -16.82
N VAL A 65 1.15 -9.53 -16.82
CA VAL A 65 0.36 -9.32 -15.58
C VAL A 65 -0.15 -10.65 -15.04
N ALA A 66 -0.56 -11.59 -15.89
CA ALA A 66 -0.98 -12.92 -15.43
C ALA A 66 0.17 -13.68 -14.78
N ALA A 67 1.37 -13.67 -15.39
CA ALA A 67 2.54 -14.34 -14.83
C ALA A 67 2.97 -13.74 -13.48
N LEU A 68 3.00 -12.40 -13.39
CA LEU A 68 3.35 -11.70 -12.16
C LEU A 68 2.32 -11.94 -11.06
N THR A 69 1.03 -11.78 -11.36
CA THR A 69 -0.06 -11.99 -10.39
C THR A 69 -0.11 -13.43 -9.92
N GLN A 70 0.04 -14.40 -10.82
CA GLN A 70 0.10 -15.82 -10.45
C GLN A 70 1.30 -16.11 -9.55
N ARG A 71 2.48 -15.57 -9.85
CA ARG A 71 3.67 -15.72 -9.00
C ARG A 71 3.45 -15.18 -7.59
N LYS A 72 2.80 -14.02 -7.47
CA LYS A 72 2.45 -13.41 -6.16
C LYS A 72 1.45 -14.29 -5.40
N LEU A 73 0.37 -14.71 -6.06
CA LEU A 73 -0.66 -15.58 -5.50
C LEU A 73 -0.07 -16.92 -5.02
N ASP A 74 0.79 -17.55 -5.82
CA ASP A 74 1.48 -18.79 -5.45
C ASP A 74 2.41 -18.58 -4.25
N THR A 75 3.06 -17.43 -4.16
CA THR A 75 3.94 -17.08 -3.03
C THR A 75 3.14 -16.95 -1.73
N VAL A 76 2.01 -16.23 -1.77
CA VAL A 76 1.10 -16.10 -0.61
C VAL A 76 0.56 -17.47 -0.19
N ARG A 77 0.06 -18.27 -1.14
CA ARG A 77 -0.47 -19.62 -0.86
C ARG A 77 0.58 -20.56 -0.29
N LYS A 78 1.83 -20.50 -0.75
CA LYS A 78 2.94 -21.31 -0.23
C LYS A 78 3.34 -20.92 1.20
N ALA A 79 3.27 -19.63 1.53
CA ALA A 79 3.55 -19.15 2.89
C ALA A 79 2.44 -19.52 3.89
N GLY A 80 1.21 -19.73 3.42
CA GLY A 80 0.10 -20.22 4.22
C GLY A 80 -0.65 -19.11 4.97
N ALA A 81 -1.16 -19.43 6.17
CA ALA A 81 -2.01 -18.53 6.96
C ALA A 81 -1.23 -17.60 7.92
N ASP A 82 0.09 -17.77 8.04
CA ASP A 82 0.91 -16.92 8.90
C ASP A 82 1.26 -15.61 8.19
N LEU A 83 0.77 -14.49 8.75
CA LEU A 83 0.99 -13.16 8.20
C LEU A 83 2.48 -12.81 8.10
N THR A 84 3.29 -13.16 9.10
CA THR A 84 4.72 -12.86 9.10
C THR A 84 5.46 -13.65 8.03
N ALA A 85 5.11 -14.93 7.85
CA ALA A 85 5.63 -15.75 6.76
C ALA A 85 5.25 -15.18 5.38
N VAL A 86 3.98 -14.77 5.20
CA VAL A 86 3.49 -14.17 3.95
C VAL A 86 4.25 -12.88 3.64
N GLU A 87 4.39 -11.96 4.59
CA GLU A 87 5.12 -10.72 4.39
C GLU A 87 6.61 -10.97 4.08
N SER A 88 7.24 -11.92 4.76
CA SER A 88 8.62 -12.32 4.45
C SER A 88 8.76 -12.86 3.03
N ALA A 89 7.81 -13.71 2.61
CA ALA A 89 7.79 -14.27 1.27
C ALA A 89 7.56 -13.19 0.20
N LEU A 90 6.61 -12.28 0.41
CA LEU A 90 6.35 -11.13 -0.47
C LEU A 90 7.56 -10.20 -0.58
N ARG A 91 8.29 -9.99 0.52
CA ARG A 91 9.54 -9.21 0.52
C ARG A 91 10.64 -9.90 -0.29
N SER A 92 10.75 -11.22 -0.20
CA SER A 92 11.76 -11.99 -0.94
C SER A 92 11.58 -11.90 -2.46
N ILE A 93 10.34 -11.67 -2.93
CA ILE A 93 10.03 -11.53 -4.34
C ILE A 93 10.00 -10.08 -4.83
N GLY A 94 10.30 -9.12 -3.95
CA GLY A 94 10.34 -7.68 -4.23
C GLY A 94 8.98 -6.99 -4.27
N GLU A 95 7.91 -7.64 -3.81
CA GLU A 95 6.55 -7.06 -3.83
C GLU A 95 6.39 -5.95 -2.79
N ILE A 96 6.99 -6.16 -1.62
CA ILE A 96 7.00 -5.19 -0.53
C ILE A 96 8.44 -4.80 -0.21
N GLY A 97 8.64 -3.55 0.19
CA GLY A 97 9.95 -3.03 0.55
C GLY A 97 10.60 -3.75 1.75
N GLN A 98 11.93 -3.64 1.86
CA GLN A 98 12.68 -4.14 3.03
C GLN A 98 12.47 -3.30 4.30
N GLY A 99 11.85 -2.12 4.16
CA GLY A 99 11.34 -1.28 5.24
C GLY A 99 12.30 -0.18 5.73
N GLY A 100 11.71 0.94 6.17
CA GLY A 100 12.36 1.98 6.97
C GLY A 100 11.61 3.29 7.22
N LEU A 101 10.69 3.76 6.36
CA LEU A 101 10.20 5.16 6.43
C LEU A 101 8.79 5.46 5.89
N THR A 102 8.01 4.50 5.34
CA THR A 102 6.68 4.80 4.75
C THR A 102 5.56 3.97 5.36
N ALA A 103 4.33 4.51 5.36
CA ALA A 103 3.17 3.92 6.02
C ALA A 103 2.58 2.67 5.35
N ASN A 104 3.11 2.25 4.20
CA ASN A 104 2.55 1.17 3.38
C ASN A 104 3.48 -0.05 3.34
N GLU A 105 4.02 -0.44 4.49
CA GLU A 105 4.88 -1.62 4.62
C GLU A 105 4.05 -2.84 5.06
N GLY A 106 4.39 -4.03 4.54
CA GLY A 106 3.70 -5.27 4.85
C GLY A 106 2.52 -5.54 3.92
N ILE A 107 1.53 -6.29 4.40
CA ILE A 107 0.40 -6.74 3.58
C ILE A 107 -0.46 -5.60 3.02
N GLU A 108 -0.51 -4.45 3.70
CA GLU A 108 -1.25 -3.27 3.27
C GLU A 108 -0.74 -2.72 1.93
N GLY A 109 0.58 -2.51 1.80
CA GLY A 109 1.16 -2.04 0.55
C GLY A 109 1.02 -3.04 -0.60
N ALA A 110 1.12 -4.34 -0.31
CA ALA A 110 0.86 -5.39 -1.30
C ALA A 110 -0.61 -5.37 -1.77
N PHE A 111 -1.53 -5.14 -0.84
CA PHE A 111 -2.96 -5.05 -1.13
C PHE A 111 -3.29 -3.81 -1.96
N ASP A 112 -2.76 -2.64 -1.61
CA ASP A 112 -2.95 -1.40 -2.38
C ASP A 112 -2.42 -1.58 -3.82
N THR A 113 -1.22 -2.14 -3.97
CA THR A 113 -0.63 -2.44 -5.28
C THR A 113 -1.50 -3.42 -6.08
N ALA A 114 -2.04 -4.45 -5.42
CA ALA A 114 -2.93 -5.41 -6.06
C ALA A 114 -4.25 -4.76 -6.51
N GLN A 115 -4.82 -3.87 -5.70
CA GLN A 115 -6.02 -3.13 -6.07
C GLN A 115 -5.78 -2.17 -7.24
N ASP A 116 -4.64 -1.49 -7.24
CA ASP A 116 -4.30 -0.56 -8.31
C ASP A 116 -4.05 -1.31 -9.63
N GLU A 117 -3.44 -2.50 -9.58
CA GLU A 117 -3.32 -3.36 -10.76
C GLU A 117 -4.70 -3.82 -11.27
N LEU A 118 -5.62 -4.19 -10.37
CA LEU A 118 -6.98 -4.56 -10.77
C LEU A 118 -7.70 -3.40 -11.47
N LYS A 119 -7.65 -2.19 -10.90
CA LYS A 119 -8.24 -0.98 -11.51
C LYS A 119 -7.57 -0.63 -12.84
N LEU A 120 -6.26 -0.79 -12.93
CA LEU A 120 -5.51 -0.59 -14.18
C LEU A 120 -5.97 -1.60 -15.23
N ALA A 121 -6.11 -2.87 -14.88
CA ALA A 121 -6.61 -3.89 -15.79
C ALA A 121 -8.04 -3.59 -16.25
N GLU A 122 -8.92 -3.13 -15.37
CA GLU A 122 -10.27 -2.67 -15.75
C GLU A 122 -10.21 -1.52 -16.78
N SER A 123 -9.31 -0.55 -16.57
CA SER A 123 -9.12 0.58 -17.49
C SER A 123 -8.48 0.14 -18.82
N MET A 124 -7.51 -0.78 -18.78
CA MET A 124 -6.83 -1.31 -19.96
C MET A 124 -7.76 -2.13 -20.86
N ALA A 125 -8.79 -2.75 -20.28
CA ALA A 125 -9.83 -3.42 -21.04
C ALA A 125 -10.65 -2.42 -21.89
N GLU A 126 -10.86 -1.20 -21.38
CA GLU A 126 -11.53 -0.12 -22.12
C GLU A 126 -10.60 0.53 -23.15
N TRP A 127 -9.35 0.82 -22.78
CA TRP A 127 -8.40 1.54 -23.64
C TRP A 127 -7.85 0.73 -24.79
N LYS A 128 -7.91 -0.60 -24.70
CA LYS A 128 -7.42 -1.53 -25.73
C LYS A 128 -6.00 -1.23 -26.22
N ALA A 129 -5.10 -0.87 -25.31
CA ALA A 129 -3.70 -0.54 -25.64
C ALA A 129 -2.89 -1.69 -26.29
N HIS A 130 -3.49 -2.87 -26.45
CA HIS A 130 -2.93 -4.00 -27.19
C HIS A 130 -3.23 -3.96 -28.70
N GLU A 131 -4.13 -3.08 -29.14
CA GLU A 131 -4.41 -2.86 -30.57
C GLU A 131 -3.25 -2.09 -31.24
N PRO A 132 -3.13 -2.16 -32.58
CA PRO A 132 -2.17 -1.34 -33.32
C PRO A 132 -2.36 0.15 -33.03
N LEU A 133 -1.27 0.91 -33.21
CA LEU A 133 -1.28 2.35 -33.02
C LEU A 133 -2.37 3.02 -33.87
N GLU A 134 -3.23 3.81 -33.24
CA GLU A 134 -4.35 4.49 -33.91
C GLU A 134 -3.85 5.54 -34.92
N GLU A 135 -2.85 6.35 -34.55
CA GLU A 135 -2.26 7.37 -35.41
C GLU A 135 -0.74 7.19 -35.54
N PRO A 136 -0.20 6.96 -36.74
CA PRO A 136 1.25 6.93 -36.94
C PRO A 136 1.86 8.31 -36.73
N ALA A 137 3.10 8.34 -36.25
CA ALA A 137 3.81 9.60 -36.06
C ALA A 137 3.98 10.34 -37.40
N PRO A 138 3.80 11.68 -37.43
CA PRO A 138 4.11 12.49 -38.60
C PRO A 138 5.57 12.33 -39.03
N GLU A 139 5.84 12.52 -40.33
CA GLU A 139 7.20 12.52 -40.83
C GLU A 139 8.05 13.54 -40.06
N ARG A 140 9.26 13.13 -39.66
CA ARG A 140 10.25 13.94 -38.95
C ARG A 140 9.91 14.31 -37.49
N GLN A 141 8.79 13.84 -36.91
CA GLN A 141 8.41 14.10 -35.51
C GLN A 141 9.48 13.68 -34.49
N TRP A 142 10.13 12.54 -34.74
CA TRP A 142 11.15 11.95 -33.87
C TRP A 142 12.59 12.17 -34.38
N GLU A 143 12.78 13.15 -35.27
CA GLU A 143 14.09 13.55 -35.77
C GLU A 143 14.59 14.78 -35.01
N TYR A 144 15.63 14.59 -34.18
CA TYR A 144 16.23 15.68 -33.42
C TYR A 144 17.59 16.09 -34.03
N PHE A 145 17.82 17.40 -34.15
CA PHE A 145 19.11 18.01 -34.54
C PHE A 145 19.69 17.59 -35.90
N LYS A 146 18.87 17.63 -36.96
CA LYS A 146 19.35 17.53 -38.35
C LYS A 146 19.83 18.87 -38.89
#